data_AF-A0A1C2GRW6-F1
#
_entry.id   AF-A0A1C2GRW6-F1
#
_cell.length_a   1.000
_cell.length_b   1.000
_cell.length_c   1.000
_cell.angle_alpha   90.00
_cell.angle_beta   90.00
_cell.angle_gamma   90.00
#
_symmetry.space_group_name_H-M   'P 1'
#
loop_
_entity.id
_entity.type
_entity.pdbx_description
1 polymer ?
#
loop_
_entity_poly.entity_id
_entity_poly.type
_entity_poly.pdbx_seq_one_letter_code
_entity_poly.pdbx_strand_id
1 'polypeptide(L)'
;MEFEYKSELPEDFQQLCDIFQVQPTAVVKSILDKISFPYFYSHINETGRWPTFLFLELLDENFDEKEMEFNEPYLERINDAVKANLRGGIGTPETKSKTEKAIRNVMREWHKNLAKARAKYLLDNLPNEDRLE
;
A
#
# COMPACT_ATOMS: atom_id res chain seq x y z
N MET A 1 -5.54 -3.34 19.60
CA MET A 1 -5.45 -4.78 19.26
C MET A 1 -4.11 -4.98 18.61
N GLU A 2 -3.14 -5.53 19.34
CA GLU A 2 -1.89 -6.00 18.74
C GLU A 2 -2.21 -7.28 17.97
N PHE A 3 -1.94 -7.29 16.66
CA PHE A 3 -2.04 -8.49 15.85
C PHE A 3 -0.84 -9.37 16.21
N GLU A 4 -1.02 -10.40 17.05
CA GLU A 4 -0.03 -11.47 17.19
C GLU A 4 -0.07 -12.33 15.92
N TYR A 5 0.83 -12.03 14.99
CA TYR A 5 1.02 -12.83 13.79
C TYR A 5 1.72 -14.13 14.18
N LYS A 6 0.93 -15.17 14.49
CA LYS A 6 1.40 -16.56 14.65
C LYS A 6 1.35 -17.26 13.29
N SER A 7 2.34 -16.97 12.44
CA SER A 7 2.74 -17.94 11.42
C SER A 7 4.08 -18.51 11.85
N GLU A 8 4.27 -19.82 11.67
CA GLU A 8 5.61 -20.38 11.76
C GLU A 8 6.47 -19.71 10.69
N LEU A 9 7.57 -19.08 11.10
CA LEU A 9 8.50 -18.45 10.18
C LEU A 9 9.27 -19.53 9.41
N PRO A 10 9.63 -19.30 8.13
CA PRO A 10 10.44 -20.25 7.38
C PRO A 10 11.75 -20.56 8.11
N GLU A 11 12.14 -21.83 8.12
CA GLU A 11 13.36 -22.28 8.80
C GLU A 11 14.59 -21.50 8.34
N ASP A 12 14.76 -21.33 7.02
CA ASP A 12 15.88 -20.58 6.45
C ASP A 12 15.92 -19.12 6.93
N PHE A 13 14.76 -18.48 7.08
CA PHE A 13 14.68 -17.11 7.59
C PHE A 13 15.07 -17.05 9.07
N GLN A 14 14.64 -18.04 9.86
CA GLN A 14 14.99 -18.16 11.26
C GLN A 14 16.50 -18.39 11.44
N GLN A 15 17.09 -19.28 10.63
CA GLN A 15 18.54 -19.51 10.61
C GLN A 15 19.32 -18.25 10.24
N LEU A 16 18.88 -17.49 9.22
CA LEU A 16 19.49 -16.20 8.88
C LEU A 16 19.41 -15.21 10.05
N CYS A 17 18.26 -15.13 10.73
CA CYS A 17 18.10 -14.27 11.90
C CYS A 17 19.07 -14.66 13.03
N ASP A 18 19.23 -15.96 13.28
CA ASP A 18 20.13 -16.50 14.31
C ASP A 18 21.60 -16.22 13.97
N ILE A 19 22.02 -16.43 12.71
CA ILE A 19 23.37 -16.16 12.21
C ILE A 19 23.75 -14.69 12.45
N PHE A 20 22.84 -13.76 12.15
CA PHE A 20 23.09 -12.32 12.28
C PHE A 20 22.65 -11.75 13.63
N GLN A 21 22.18 -12.59 14.57
CA GLN A 21 21.69 -12.20 15.90
C GLN A 21 20.61 -11.11 15.86
N VAL A 22 19.70 -11.19 14.90
CA VAL A 22 18.58 -10.24 14.75
C VAL A 22 17.27 -10.89 15.15
N GLN A 23 16.38 -10.10 15.77
CA GLN A 23 15.04 -10.59 16.12
C GLN A 23 14.17 -10.66 14.85
N PRO A 24 13.57 -11.82 14.51
CA PRO A 24 12.78 -11.95 13.29
C PRO A 24 11.62 -10.95 13.21
N THR A 25 10.94 -10.70 14.32
CA THR A 25 9.85 -9.72 14.42
C THR A 25 10.30 -8.31 14.09
N ALA A 26 11.52 -7.93 14.47
CA ALA A 26 12.09 -6.63 14.14
C ALA A 26 12.39 -6.50 12.64
N VAL A 27 12.86 -7.58 12.00
CA VAL A 27 13.10 -7.62 10.55
C VAL A 27 11.79 -7.48 9.79
N VAL A 28 10.78 -8.30 10.12
CA VAL A 28 9.46 -8.26 9.49
C VAL A 28 8.82 -6.88 9.67
N LYS A 29 8.83 -6.33 10.89
CA LYS A 29 8.32 -4.99 11.16
C LYS A 29 9.04 -3.93 10.31
N SER A 30 10.36 -4.02 10.19
CA SER A 30 11.13 -3.08 9.35
C SER A 30 10.77 -3.17 7.87
N ILE A 31 10.38 -4.34 7.36
CA ILE A 31 9.91 -4.49 5.97
C ILE A 31 8.54 -3.82 5.81
N LEU A 32 7.62 -4.10 6.73
CA LEU A 32 6.26 -3.53 6.72
C LEU A 32 6.29 -2.01 6.81
N ASP A 33 7.11 -1.44 7.70
CA ASP A 33 7.24 0.01 7.89
C ASP A 33 7.78 0.73 6.63
N LYS A 34 8.34 -0.01 5.66
CA LYS A 34 8.86 0.52 4.39
C LYS A 34 7.87 0.43 3.23
N ILE A 35 6.72 -0.22 3.40
CA ILE A 35 5.68 -0.29 2.35
C ILE A 35 5.05 1.10 2.18
N SER A 36 5.19 1.70 0.99
CA SER A 36 4.79 3.09 0.73
C SER A 36 4.72 3.37 -0.77
N PHE A 37 3.51 3.50 -1.33
CA PHE A 37 3.31 3.96 -2.71
C PHE A 37 3.96 5.33 -2.96
N PRO A 38 3.83 6.35 -2.09
CA PRO A 38 4.47 7.64 -2.28
C PRO A 38 5.98 7.51 -2.47
N TYR A 39 6.66 6.75 -1.59
CA TYR A 39 8.10 6.54 -1.67
C TYR A 39 8.46 5.73 -2.92
N PHE A 40 7.74 4.64 -3.18
CA PHE A 40 7.97 3.74 -4.32
C PHE A 40 7.99 4.46 -5.67
N TYR A 41 7.02 5.33 -5.92
CA TYR A 41 6.90 6.03 -7.20
C TYR A 41 7.77 7.28 -7.32
N SER A 42 8.22 7.85 -6.20
CA SER A 42 9.06 9.07 -6.19
C SER A 42 10.56 8.76 -6.19
N HIS A 43 10.98 7.62 -5.65
CA HIS A 43 12.39 7.25 -5.46
C HIS A 43 12.83 6.13 -6.41
N ILE A 44 12.49 6.23 -7.70
CA ILE A 44 12.56 5.14 -8.71
C ILE A 44 13.92 4.38 -8.74
N ASN A 45 15.03 5.05 -8.44
CA ASN A 45 16.37 4.46 -8.48
C ASN A 45 16.91 3.99 -7.12
N GLU A 46 16.08 3.95 -6.08
CA GLU A 46 16.50 3.61 -4.71
C GLU A 46 16.08 2.20 -4.31
N THR A 47 16.87 1.57 -3.45
CA THR A 47 16.68 0.18 -2.99
C THR A 47 15.52 0.01 -2.02
N GLY A 48 15.04 1.10 -1.38
CA GLY A 48 13.93 1.06 -0.42
C GLY A 48 12.56 0.72 -1.02
N ARG A 49 12.48 0.51 -2.34
CA ARG A 49 11.24 0.23 -3.08
C ARG A 49 10.78 -1.22 -2.99
N TRP A 50 11.71 -2.16 -2.75
CA TRP A 50 11.48 -3.60 -2.74
C TRP A 50 10.25 -4.03 -1.91
N PRO A 51 10.04 -3.54 -0.67
CA PRO A 51 8.90 -3.97 0.14
C PRO A 51 7.55 -3.61 -0.49
N THR A 52 7.49 -2.45 -1.16
CA THR A 52 6.28 -2.01 -1.85
C THR A 52 6.07 -2.80 -3.14
N PHE A 53 7.16 -3.20 -3.81
CA PHE A 53 7.08 -4.06 -5.00
C PHE A 53 6.48 -5.43 -4.65
N LEU A 54 6.98 -6.09 -3.59
CA LEU A 54 6.40 -7.34 -3.10
C LEU A 54 4.92 -7.20 -2.75
N PHE A 55 4.56 -6.08 -2.10
CA PHE A 55 3.16 -5.83 -1.75
C PHE A 55 2.27 -5.69 -3.00
N LEU A 56 2.77 -5.05 -4.07
CA LEU A 56 2.04 -4.95 -5.34
C LEU A 56 1.86 -6.32 -6.01
N GLU A 57 2.90 -7.15 -6.02
CA GLU A 57 2.84 -8.52 -6.55
C GLU A 57 1.79 -9.36 -5.82
N LEU A 58 1.76 -9.29 -4.48
CA LEU A 58 0.73 -9.95 -3.68
C LEU A 58 -0.68 -9.42 -3.98
N LEU A 59 -0.83 -8.14 -4.28
CA LEU A 59 -2.12 -7.57 -4.64
C LEU A 59 -2.59 -8.11 -6.01
N ASP A 60 -1.69 -8.16 -7.00
CA ASP A 60 -2.02 -8.66 -8.35
C ASP A 60 -2.51 -10.12 -8.32
N GLU A 61 -2.00 -10.96 -7.42
CA GLU A 61 -2.45 -12.35 -7.26
C GLU A 61 -3.84 -12.48 -6.61
N ASN A 62 -4.28 -11.46 -5.85
CA ASN A 62 -5.46 -11.54 -4.98
C ASN A 62 -6.57 -10.55 -5.36
N PHE A 63 -6.43 -9.78 -6.44
CA PHE A 63 -7.43 -8.80 -6.84
C PHE A 63 -8.68 -9.44 -7.47
N ASP A 64 -9.86 -9.04 -6.96
CA ASP A 64 -11.14 -9.24 -7.65
C ASP A 64 -11.28 -8.18 -8.77
N GLU A 65 -11.64 -8.61 -9.98
CA GLU A 65 -11.87 -7.72 -11.14
C GLU A 65 -12.83 -6.57 -10.81
N LYS A 66 -13.87 -6.81 -9.99
CA LYS A 66 -14.81 -5.76 -9.58
C LYS A 66 -14.20 -4.74 -8.63
N GLU A 67 -13.29 -5.16 -7.76
CA GLU A 67 -12.55 -4.21 -6.92
C GLU A 67 -11.58 -3.40 -7.78
N MET A 68 -11.00 -4.00 -8.83
CA MET A 68 -10.07 -3.34 -9.74
C MET A 68 -10.71 -2.16 -10.48
N GLU A 69 -11.95 -2.29 -10.98
CA GLU A 69 -12.69 -1.19 -11.62
C GLU A 69 -12.83 0.05 -10.70
N PHE A 70 -13.02 -0.16 -9.40
CA PHE A 70 -13.09 0.95 -8.44
C PHE A 70 -11.72 1.59 -8.18
N ASN A 71 -10.65 0.79 -8.21
CA ASN A 71 -9.31 1.20 -7.85
C ASN A 71 -8.55 1.87 -9.01
N GLU A 72 -8.82 1.46 -10.25
CA GLU A 72 -8.13 1.90 -11.47
C GLU A 72 -8.02 3.43 -11.61
N PRO A 73 -9.10 4.24 -11.41
CA PRO A 73 -8.98 5.69 -11.53
C PRO A 73 -8.00 6.33 -10.55
N TYR A 74 -7.80 5.72 -9.38
CA TYR A 74 -6.82 6.22 -8.41
C TYR A 74 -5.39 5.84 -8.80
N LEU A 75 -5.20 4.66 -9.38
CA LEU A 75 -3.90 4.24 -9.91
C LEU A 75 -3.49 5.13 -11.10
N GLU A 76 -4.42 5.46 -11.99
CA GLU A 76 -4.19 6.43 -13.07
C GLU A 76 -3.79 7.81 -12.53
N ARG A 77 -4.49 8.32 -11.52
CA ARG A 77 -4.15 9.59 -10.87
C ARG A 77 -2.77 9.59 -10.20
N ILE A 78 -2.35 8.44 -9.65
CA ILE A 78 -0.98 8.28 -9.15
C ILE A 78 0.02 8.39 -10.31
N ASN A 79 -0.23 7.68 -11.42
CA ASN A 79 0.63 7.74 -12.61
C ASN A 79 0.74 9.16 -13.18
N ASP A 80 -0.37 9.89 -13.24
CA ASP A 80 -0.40 11.28 -13.69
C ASP A 80 0.37 12.21 -12.75
N ALA A 81 0.23 12.02 -11.43
CA ALA A 81 1.00 12.76 -10.44
C ALA A 81 2.51 12.51 -10.59
N VAL A 82 2.91 11.27 -10.89
CA VAL A 82 4.32 10.93 -11.18
C VAL A 82 4.78 11.65 -12.45
N LYS A 83 4.07 11.47 -13.57
CA LYS A 83 4.43 12.09 -14.86
C LYS A 83 4.53 13.62 -14.77
N ALA A 84 3.60 14.27 -14.06
CA ALA A 84 3.59 15.72 -13.92
C ALA A 84 4.83 16.25 -13.18
N ASN A 85 5.30 15.52 -12.16
CA ASN A 85 6.43 15.93 -11.34
C ASN A 85 7.80 15.48 -11.88
N LEU A 86 7.85 14.49 -12.78
CA LEU A 86 9.07 14.07 -13.46
C LEU A 86 9.55 15.07 -14.53
N ARG A 87 8.68 15.96 -15.02
CA ARG A 87 9.02 16.98 -16.04
C ARG A 87 10.06 18.01 -15.56
N GLY A 88 10.27 18.14 -14.25
CA GLY A 88 11.22 19.08 -13.64
C GLY A 88 12.61 18.51 -13.31
N GLY A 89 12.90 17.26 -13.70
CA GLY A 89 14.15 16.56 -13.38
C GLY A 89 13.91 15.35 -12.48
N ILE A 90 14.31 14.17 -12.95
CA ILE A 90 14.05 12.89 -12.28
C ILE A 90 14.94 12.76 -11.05
N GLY A 91 14.34 12.49 -9.89
CA GLY A 91 15.06 12.06 -8.69
C GLY A 91 15.71 13.17 -7.87
N THR A 92 15.44 14.45 -8.15
CA THR A 92 15.87 15.54 -7.26
C THR A 92 15.06 15.50 -5.96
N PRO A 93 15.62 15.98 -4.83
CA PRO A 93 14.88 16.02 -3.56
C PRO A 93 13.53 16.75 -3.65
N GLU A 94 13.48 17.81 -4.46
CA GLU A 94 12.27 18.59 -4.66
C GLU A 94 11.21 17.83 -5.47
N THR A 95 11.59 17.19 -6.57
CA THR A 95 10.63 16.42 -7.39
C THR A 95 10.14 15.18 -6.63
N LYS A 96 11.02 14.54 -5.84
CA LYS A 96 10.65 13.47 -4.91
C LYS A 96 9.59 13.93 -3.91
N SER A 97 9.85 15.01 -3.20
CA SER A 97 8.94 15.55 -2.18
C SER A 97 7.58 15.95 -2.77
N LYS A 98 7.58 16.64 -3.92
CA LYS A 98 6.34 17.02 -4.64
C LYS A 98 5.54 15.80 -5.08
N THR A 99 6.20 14.80 -5.66
CA THR A 99 5.57 13.54 -6.08
C THR A 99 4.97 12.80 -4.89
N GLU A 100 5.72 12.64 -3.80
CA GLU A 100 5.19 12.01 -2.58
C GLU A 100 3.94 12.70 -2.07
N LYS A 101 3.97 14.03 -1.98
CA LYS A 101 2.83 14.81 -1.48
C LYS A 101 1.60 14.62 -2.36
N ALA A 102 1.78 14.64 -3.68
CA ALA A 102 0.70 14.43 -4.64
C ALA A 102 0.08 13.03 -4.50
N ILE A 103 0.91 11.99 -4.42
CA ILE A 103 0.44 10.60 -4.23
C ILE A 103 -0.28 10.43 -2.89
N ARG A 104 0.26 11.00 -1.80
CA ARG A 104 -0.40 10.96 -0.47
C ARG A 104 -1.79 11.60 -0.50
N ASN A 105 -2.00 12.63 -1.32
CA ASN A 105 -3.33 13.24 -1.47
C ASN A 105 -4.28 12.28 -2.20
N VAL A 106 -3.85 11.66 -3.31
CA VAL A 106 -4.65 10.66 -4.04
C VAL A 106 -5.01 9.49 -3.12
N MET A 107 -4.04 8.95 -2.37
CA MET A 107 -4.29 7.86 -1.42
C MET A 107 -5.27 8.23 -0.31
N ARG A 108 -5.20 9.46 0.23
CA ARG A 108 -6.15 9.92 1.27
C ARG A 108 -7.58 9.96 0.72
N GLU A 109 -7.76 10.44 -0.51
CA GLU A 109 -9.06 10.45 -1.16
C GLU A 109 -9.54 9.04 -1.49
N TRP A 110 -8.66 8.20 -2.04
CA TRP A 110 -8.95 6.81 -2.36
C TRP A 110 -9.41 6.05 -1.13
N HIS A 111 -8.65 6.10 -0.03
CA HIS A 111 -8.99 5.45 1.22
C HIS A 111 -10.35 5.93 1.77
N LYS A 112 -10.61 7.23 1.73
CA LYS A 112 -11.89 7.81 2.17
C LYS A 112 -13.06 7.30 1.32
N ASN A 113 -12.90 7.25 0.00
CA ASN A 113 -13.96 6.84 -0.91
C ASN A 113 -14.19 5.33 -0.86
N LEU A 114 -13.13 4.53 -0.70
CA LEU A 114 -13.23 3.09 -0.51
C LEU A 114 -13.98 2.76 0.79
N ALA A 115 -13.67 3.45 1.88
CA ALA A 115 -14.39 3.30 3.15
C ALA A 115 -15.89 3.61 3.00
N LYS A 116 -16.25 4.66 2.25
CA LYS A 116 -17.65 4.98 1.95
C LYS A 116 -18.35 3.93 1.10
N ALA A 117 -17.68 3.43 0.05
CA ALA A 117 -18.23 2.40 -0.82
C ALA A 117 -18.51 1.10 -0.04
N ARG A 118 -17.55 0.68 0.80
CA ARG A 118 -17.70 -0.48 1.69
C ARG A 118 -18.82 -0.29 2.72
N ALA A 119 -18.90 0.90 3.35
CA ALA A 119 -19.98 1.21 4.28
C ALA A 119 -21.36 1.19 3.61
N LYS A 120 -21.47 1.74 2.39
CA LYS A 120 -22.72 1.70 1.60
C LYS A 120 -23.13 0.28 1.27
N TYR A 121 -22.20 -0.56 0.80
CA TYR A 121 -22.48 -1.97 0.53
C TYR A 121 -22.97 -2.72 1.78
N LEU A 122 -22.39 -2.46 2.95
CA LEU A 122 -22.87 -3.05 4.20
C LEU A 122 -24.29 -2.61 4.55
N LEU A 123 -24.59 -1.30 4.43
CA LEU A 123 -25.92 -0.75 4.72
C LEU A 123 -27.00 -1.20 3.73
N ASP A 124 -26.65 -1.30 2.44
CA ASP A 124 -27.57 -1.71 1.38
C ASP A 124 -27.91 -3.21 1.47
N ASN A 125 -27.04 -4.02 2.08
CA ASN A 125 -27.23 -5.46 2.30
C ASN A 125 -27.70 -5.84 3.72
N LEU A 126 -28.11 -4.86 4.54
CA LEU A 126 -28.77 -5.17 5.81
C LEU A 126 -30.16 -5.78 5.55
N PRO A 127 -30.54 -6.88 6.23
CA PRO A 127 -31.88 -7.44 6.15
C PRO A 127 -32.94 -6.38 6.49
N ASN A 128 -34.07 -6.40 5.78
CA ASN A 128 -35.15 -5.39 5.88
C ASN A 128 -35.78 -5.22 7.28
N GLU A 129 -35.39 -5.99 8.29
CA GLU A 129 -35.95 -5.91 9.65
C GLU A 129 -35.44 -4.70 10.46
N ASP A 130 -34.35 -4.05 10.04
CA ASP A 130 -33.75 -2.90 10.76
C ASP A 130 -34.06 -1.53 10.14
N ARG A 131 -34.85 -1.47 9.05
CA ARG A 131 -35.35 -0.21 8.48
C ARG A 131 -36.62 0.21 9.22
N LEU A 132 -36.47 0.56 10.50
CA LEU A 132 -37.55 1.21 11.26
C LEU A 132 -37.87 2.56 10.59
N GLU A 133 -39.12 2.67 10.16
CA GLU A 133 -39.78 3.86 9.61
C GLU A 133 -39.64 5.11 10.52
#